data_AF-A0A962WAX1-F1
#
_entry.id   AF-A0A962WAX1-F1
#
_cell.length_a   1.000
_cell.length_b   1.000
_cell.length_c   1.000
_cell.angle_alpha   90.00
_cell.angle_beta   90.00
_cell.angle_gamma   90.00
#
_symmetry.space_group_name_H-M   'P 1'
#
loop_
_entity.id
_entity.type
_entity.pdbx_description
1 polymer ?
#
loop_
_entity_poly.entity_id
_entity_poly.type
_entity_poly.pdbx_seq_one_letter_code
_entity_poly.pdbx_strand_id
1 'polypeptide(L)'
;MSTDTVADNAFLTRFRGVFKGVLRWDQLDALWDTVRSDDKAWYVYAVGDAVPETPSSREDFVKFINEINNLLHKDHEEDYCGIVYADDFADPHFIKIFDPHNLGVSCGYSDNPPLPGWVLSTLPPADLPNAFPPPANRKRWWQKMFSGR
;
A
#
# COMPACT_ATOMS: atom_id res chain seq x y z
N MET A 1 14.63 15.16 -20.18
CA MET A 1 14.77 13.72 -20.48
C MET A 1 14.17 13.01 -19.28
N SER A 2 12.88 12.68 -19.36
CA SER A 2 12.08 12.21 -18.24
C SER A 2 12.13 10.68 -18.17
N THR A 3 12.77 10.15 -17.13
CA THR A 3 12.79 8.73 -16.79
C THR A 3 11.54 8.27 -16.04
N ASP A 4 10.63 9.19 -15.70
CA ASP A 4 9.47 8.93 -14.81
C ASP A 4 8.41 7.99 -15.39
N THR A 5 8.18 7.97 -16.70
CA THR A 5 6.98 7.31 -17.26
C THR A 5 7.02 5.77 -17.23
N VAL A 6 8.21 5.16 -17.20
CA VAL A 6 8.34 3.69 -17.24
C VAL A 6 8.20 3.07 -15.85
N ALA A 7 8.77 3.72 -14.82
CA ALA A 7 8.65 3.27 -13.43
C ALA A 7 7.20 3.35 -12.94
N ASP A 8 6.51 4.46 -13.25
CA ASP A 8 5.09 4.63 -12.96
C ASP A 8 4.25 3.48 -13.54
N ASN A 9 4.55 3.08 -14.78
CA ASN A 9 3.80 2.02 -15.44
C ASN A 9 4.04 0.66 -14.78
N ALA A 10 5.30 0.30 -14.49
CA ALA A 10 5.62 -0.99 -13.88
C ALA A 10 5.06 -1.10 -12.45
N PHE A 11 5.23 -0.06 -11.63
CA PHE A 11 4.68 -0.03 -10.27
C PHE A 11 3.15 -0.11 -10.27
N LEU A 12 2.47 0.73 -11.06
CA LEU A 12 1.00 0.71 -11.12
C LEU A 12 0.45 -0.59 -11.70
N THR A 13 1.16 -1.21 -12.63
CA THR A 13 0.82 -2.54 -13.17
C THR A 13 0.91 -3.59 -12.07
N ARG A 14 1.99 -3.60 -11.27
CA ARG A 14 2.14 -4.53 -10.14
C ARG A 14 1.11 -4.26 -9.05
N PHE A 15 0.84 -2.99 -8.74
CA PHE A 15 -0.16 -2.56 -7.76
C PHE A 15 -1.57 -3.06 -8.13
N ARG A 16 -1.94 -3.06 -9.41
CA ARG A 16 -3.23 -3.60 -9.89
C ARG A 16 -3.26 -5.13 -10.03
N GLY A 17 -2.14 -5.80 -9.78
CA GLY A 17 -2.02 -7.25 -9.87
C GLY A 17 -2.78 -7.99 -8.76
N VAL A 18 -2.65 -9.30 -8.77
CA VAL A 18 -3.23 -10.19 -7.76
C VAL A 18 -2.35 -10.23 -6.52
N PHE A 19 -2.97 -10.15 -5.35
CA PHE A 19 -2.31 -10.28 -4.05
C PHE A 19 -3.02 -11.33 -3.20
N LYS A 20 -2.25 -11.99 -2.33
CA LYS A 20 -2.72 -12.95 -1.34
C LYS A 20 -2.83 -12.23 0.00
N GLY A 21 -4.00 -12.33 0.63
CA GLY A 21 -4.21 -11.77 1.97
C GLY A 21 -3.47 -12.61 3.02
N VAL A 22 -2.77 -11.95 3.93
CA VAL A 22 -2.20 -12.54 5.14
C VAL A 22 -3.34 -12.66 6.14
N LEU A 23 -3.91 -13.84 6.29
CA LEU A 23 -5.11 -14.02 7.10
C LEU A 23 -4.78 -14.22 8.57
N ARG A 24 -3.70 -14.93 8.88
CA ARG A 24 -3.32 -15.27 10.26
C ARG A 24 -2.05 -14.54 10.69
N TRP A 25 -1.92 -14.31 11.99
CA TRP A 25 -0.74 -13.66 12.58
C TRP A 25 0.55 -14.44 12.35
N ASP A 26 0.52 -15.77 12.41
CA ASP A 26 1.68 -16.63 12.11
C ASP A 26 2.16 -16.50 10.65
N GLN A 27 1.24 -16.24 9.71
CA GLN A 27 1.58 -15.95 8.31
C GLN A 27 2.23 -14.57 8.17
N LEU A 28 1.83 -13.60 9.00
CA LEU A 28 2.45 -12.28 9.02
C LEU A 28 3.88 -12.36 9.52
N ASP A 29 4.11 -13.08 10.62
CA ASP A 29 5.45 -13.33 11.17
C ASP A 29 6.35 -13.98 10.11
N ALA A 30 5.87 -15.02 9.44
CA ALA A 30 6.61 -15.71 8.38
C ALA A 30 6.93 -14.80 7.18
N LEU A 31 5.99 -13.94 6.76
CA LEU A 31 6.23 -12.97 5.70
C LEU A 31 7.33 -11.97 6.11
N TRP A 32 7.27 -11.46 7.34
CA TRP A 32 8.28 -10.55 7.85
C TRP A 32 9.65 -11.18 8.03
N ASP A 33 9.73 -12.46 8.41
CA ASP A 33 10.99 -13.20 8.43
C ASP A 33 11.58 -13.33 7.02
N THR A 34 10.77 -13.66 6.01
CA THR A 34 11.22 -13.71 4.60
C THR A 34 11.76 -12.36 4.13
N VAL A 35 10.99 -11.28 4.34
CA VAL A 35 11.34 -9.92 3.91
C VAL A 35 12.59 -9.40 4.65
N ARG A 36 12.71 -9.69 5.95
CA ARG A 36 13.92 -9.35 6.72
C ARG A 36 15.12 -10.21 6.37
N SER A 37 14.95 -11.34 5.68
CA SER A 37 16.07 -12.23 5.33
C SER A 37 16.58 -12.05 3.90
N ASP A 38 15.80 -11.42 3.03
CA ASP A 38 16.24 -11.12 1.66
C ASP A 38 17.25 -9.97 1.60
N ASP A 39 17.85 -9.75 0.44
CA ASP A 39 18.81 -8.66 0.15
C ASP A 39 18.25 -7.62 -0.82
N LYS A 40 16.93 -7.60 -1.03
CA LYS A 40 16.30 -6.73 -2.01
C LYS A 40 16.32 -5.28 -1.55
N ALA A 41 16.40 -4.36 -2.52
CA ALA A 41 16.24 -2.94 -2.26
C ALA A 41 14.76 -2.60 -2.17
N TRP A 42 14.29 -2.29 -0.97
CA TRP A 42 12.89 -2.00 -0.69
C TRP A 42 12.63 -0.49 -0.59
N TYR A 43 11.62 -0.01 -1.32
CA TYR A 43 11.01 1.29 -1.08
C TYR A 43 9.91 1.15 -0.04
N VAL A 44 9.93 2.02 0.97
CA VAL A 44 8.86 2.18 1.95
C VAL A 44 8.08 3.45 1.60
N TYR A 45 6.83 3.30 1.17
CA TYR A 45 5.99 4.43 0.79
C TYR A 45 4.80 4.55 1.75
N ALA A 46 4.76 5.64 2.53
CA ALA A 46 3.58 6.09 3.26
C ALA A 46 2.64 6.81 2.28
N VAL A 47 1.48 6.21 2.01
CA VAL A 47 0.58 6.69 0.95
C VAL A 47 -0.07 8.00 1.36
N GLY A 48 0.09 9.02 0.53
CA GLY A 48 -0.35 10.39 0.83
C GLY A 48 0.80 11.34 1.20
N ASP A 49 1.97 10.79 1.56
CA ASP A 49 3.21 11.56 1.72
C ASP A 49 4.02 11.61 0.41
N ALA A 50 5.18 12.27 0.46
CA ALA A 50 6.10 12.36 -0.67
C ALA A 50 6.56 10.96 -1.12
N VAL A 51 6.54 10.73 -2.44
CA VAL A 51 7.01 9.49 -3.05
C VAL A 51 8.53 9.36 -2.81
N PRO A 52 9.02 8.23 -2.25
CA PRO A 52 10.44 8.06 -2.01
C PRO A 52 11.20 7.90 -3.33
N GLU A 53 12.23 8.73 -3.54
CA GLU A 53 13.07 8.69 -4.74
C GLU A 53 14.10 7.54 -4.73
N THR A 54 14.46 7.07 -3.54
CA THR A 54 15.47 6.01 -3.34
C THR A 54 14.94 4.92 -2.41
N PRO A 55 15.43 3.66 -2.55
CA PRO A 55 15.12 2.60 -1.61
C PRO A 55 15.58 2.98 -0.20
N SER A 56 14.87 2.48 0.80
CA SER A 56 15.27 2.63 2.20
C SER A 56 16.60 1.90 2.46
N SER A 57 17.38 2.43 3.41
CA SER A 57 18.52 1.69 3.93
C SER A 57 18.04 0.37 4.57
N ARG A 58 18.92 -0.63 4.65
CA ARG A 58 18.59 -1.89 5.32
C ARG A 58 18.18 -1.68 6.77
N GLU A 59 18.86 -0.79 7.47
CA GLU A 59 18.57 -0.47 8.88
C GLU A 59 17.18 0.16 9.03
N ASP A 60 16.87 1.18 8.22
CA ASP A 60 15.57 1.85 8.26
C ASP A 60 14.43 0.91 7.85
N PHE A 61 14.68 0.04 6.88
CA PHE A 61 13.69 -0.94 6.43
C PHE A 61 13.36 -1.95 7.54
N VAL A 62 14.37 -2.53 8.18
CA VAL A 62 14.15 -3.46 9.31
C VAL A 62 13.47 -2.76 10.47
N LYS A 63 13.85 -1.51 10.77
CA LYS A 63 13.18 -0.69 11.77
C LYS A 63 11.70 -0.49 11.42
N PHE A 64 11.39 -0.12 10.18
CA PHE A 64 10.01 0.02 9.72
C PHE A 64 9.21 -1.27 9.90
N ILE A 65 9.75 -2.43 9.51
CA ILE A 65 9.07 -3.73 9.67
C ILE A 65 8.74 -4.00 11.14
N ASN A 66 9.66 -3.71 12.07
CA ASN A 66 9.41 -3.91 13.50
C ASN A 66 8.31 -2.98 14.02
N GLU A 67 8.35 -1.69 13.66
CA GLU A 67 7.36 -0.71 14.12
C GLU A 67 5.97 -0.99 13.54
N ILE A 68 5.88 -1.31 12.24
CA ILE A 68 4.59 -1.63 11.61
C ILE A 68 4.04 -2.95 12.15
N ASN A 69 4.87 -3.95 12.42
CA ASN A 69 4.41 -5.20 13.05
C ASN A 69 3.78 -4.94 14.42
N ASN A 70 4.47 -4.15 15.26
CA ASN A 70 3.96 -3.78 16.58
C ASN A 70 2.64 -2.99 16.49
N LEU A 71 2.55 -2.04 15.56
CA LEU A 71 1.33 -1.27 15.31
C LEU A 71 0.18 -2.20 14.93
N LEU A 72 0.38 -3.10 13.95
CA LEU A 72 -0.67 -4.00 13.47
C LEU A 72 -1.17 -4.94 14.59
N HIS A 73 -0.26 -5.52 15.38
CA HIS A 73 -0.65 -6.40 16.50
C HIS A 73 -1.36 -5.68 17.65
N LYS A 74 -1.04 -4.41 17.87
CA LYS A 74 -1.59 -3.63 18.97
C LYS A 74 -2.95 -3.02 18.61
N ASP A 75 -3.06 -2.48 17.40
CA ASP A 75 -4.15 -1.59 17.00
C ASP A 75 -5.18 -2.31 16.10
N HIS A 76 -4.92 -3.56 15.70
CA HIS A 76 -5.93 -4.40 15.04
C HIS A 76 -6.60 -5.34 16.07
N GLU A 77 -7.76 -4.92 16.57
CA GLU A 77 -8.55 -5.64 17.60
C GLU A 77 -9.28 -6.90 17.07
N GLU A 78 -8.67 -7.63 16.13
CA GLU A 78 -9.20 -8.88 15.55
C GLU A 78 -8.26 -10.06 15.87
N ASP A 79 -8.80 -11.29 15.91
CA ASP A 79 -8.00 -12.51 16.12
C ASP A 79 -7.27 -12.99 14.86
N TYR A 80 -7.37 -12.22 13.77
CA TYR A 80 -6.77 -12.46 12.47
C TYR A 80 -6.12 -11.18 11.92
N CYS A 81 -5.23 -11.30 10.92
CA CYS A 81 -4.54 -10.14 10.34
C CYS A 81 -5.40 -9.46 9.27
N GLY A 82 -5.66 -10.09 8.11
CA GLY A 82 -6.63 -9.62 7.10
C GLY A 82 -6.36 -8.27 6.41
N ILE A 83 -5.35 -7.52 6.86
CA ILE A 83 -5.05 -6.14 6.43
C ILE A 83 -3.67 -5.99 5.77
N VAL A 84 -2.92 -7.09 5.64
CA VAL A 84 -1.66 -7.15 4.90
C VAL A 84 -1.84 -8.07 3.69
N TYR A 85 -1.33 -7.64 2.56
CA TYR A 85 -1.44 -8.36 1.28
C TYR A 85 -0.10 -8.39 0.59
N ALA A 86 0.39 -9.57 0.23
CA ALA A 86 1.63 -9.74 -0.52
C ALA A 86 1.35 -10.35 -1.89
N ASP A 87 2.18 -10.01 -2.86
CA ASP A 87 2.09 -10.58 -4.20
C ASP A 87 2.52 -12.06 -4.24
N ASP A 88 3.56 -12.39 -3.49
CA ASP A 88 3.93 -13.75 -3.13
C ASP A 88 4.45 -13.81 -1.68
N PHE A 89 4.31 -14.96 -1.01
CA PHE A 89 4.76 -15.12 0.38
C PHE A 89 6.17 -15.70 0.49
N ALA A 90 6.61 -16.47 -0.50
CA ALA A 90 7.93 -17.09 -0.52
C ALA A 90 8.97 -16.15 -1.14
N ASP A 91 8.56 -15.38 -2.15
CA ASP A 91 9.42 -14.38 -2.80
C ASP A 91 8.66 -13.06 -3.00
N PRO A 92 8.44 -12.28 -1.93
CA PRO A 92 7.69 -11.04 -2.02
C PRO A 92 8.47 -9.99 -2.79
N HIS A 93 7.75 -9.25 -3.64
CA HIS A 93 8.25 -8.06 -4.34
C HIS A 93 7.34 -6.83 -4.12
N PHE A 94 6.13 -7.05 -3.60
CA PHE A 94 5.16 -6.01 -3.36
C PHE A 94 4.26 -6.37 -2.19
N ILE A 95 4.15 -5.48 -1.22
CA ILE A 95 3.30 -5.67 -0.04
C ILE A 95 2.47 -4.41 0.18
N LYS A 96 1.17 -4.60 0.42
CA LYS A 96 0.22 -3.56 0.78
C LYS A 96 -0.19 -3.74 2.23
N ILE A 97 -0.16 -2.65 3.00
CA ILE A 97 -0.50 -2.65 4.42
C ILE A 97 -1.61 -1.62 4.61
N PHE A 98 -2.79 -2.08 5.03
CA PHE A 98 -3.93 -1.23 5.33
C PHE A 98 -3.90 -0.81 6.80
N ASP A 99 -4.18 0.47 7.04
CA ASP A 99 -4.19 1.05 8.38
C ASP A 99 -5.42 0.58 9.17
N PRO A 100 -5.25 -0.10 10.34
CA PRO A 100 -6.37 -0.50 11.21
C PRO A 100 -7.32 0.65 11.57
N HIS A 101 -6.79 1.87 11.73
CA HIS A 101 -7.58 3.04 12.09
C HIS A 101 -8.41 3.61 10.92
N ASN A 102 -8.21 3.11 9.70
CA ASN A 102 -8.89 3.57 8.50
C ASN A 102 -9.78 2.50 7.84
N LEU A 103 -10.04 1.36 8.52
CA LEU A 103 -10.86 0.26 7.97
C LEU A 103 -12.36 0.59 7.93
N GLY A 104 -12.85 1.43 8.85
CA GLY A 104 -14.28 1.74 9.03
C GLY A 104 -14.94 2.62 7.97
N VAL A 105 -14.19 3.16 6.99
CA VAL A 105 -14.72 4.00 5.90
C VAL A 105 -15.14 3.19 4.65
N SER A 106 -15.09 1.86 4.67
CA SER A 106 -15.25 1.05 3.45
C SER A 106 -16.17 -0.18 3.56
N CYS A 107 -17.22 -0.13 4.39
CA CYS A 107 -18.31 -1.14 4.37
C CYS A 107 -19.30 -0.95 3.20
N GLY A 108 -18.80 -0.62 2.01
CA GLY A 108 -19.59 -0.55 0.79
C GLY A 108 -18.74 -1.00 -0.39
N TYR A 109 -19.28 -1.88 -1.23
CA TYR A 109 -18.75 -2.17 -2.56
C TYR A 109 -18.53 -0.85 -3.30
N SER A 110 -17.28 -0.40 -3.40
CA SER A 110 -16.90 0.84 -4.09
C SER A 110 -16.17 0.50 -5.38
N ASP A 111 -16.42 1.29 -6.43
CA ASP A 111 -15.64 1.24 -7.68
C ASP A 111 -14.17 1.68 -7.48
N ASN A 112 -13.83 2.19 -6.29
CA ASN A 112 -12.50 2.65 -5.93
C ASN A 112 -12.18 2.15 -4.51
N PRO A 113 -11.56 0.96 -4.36
CA PRO A 113 -11.21 0.42 -3.05
C PRO A 113 -10.29 1.39 -2.30
N PRO A 114 -10.30 1.39 -0.97
CA PRO A 114 -9.40 2.23 -0.20
C PRO A 114 -7.95 1.96 -0.63
N LEU A 115 -7.13 3.02 -0.68
CA LEU A 115 -5.69 2.84 -0.83
C LEU A 115 -5.13 2.26 0.47
N PRO A 116 -4.05 1.45 0.40
CA PRO A 116 -3.34 1.04 1.59
C PRO A 116 -2.73 2.27 2.29
N GLY A 117 -2.48 2.16 3.60
CA GLY A 117 -1.74 3.20 4.33
C GLY A 117 -0.26 3.19 3.97
N TRP A 118 0.29 2.00 3.71
CA TRP A 118 1.68 1.83 3.30
C TRP A 118 1.85 0.80 2.18
N VAL A 119 2.87 1.02 1.36
CA VAL A 119 3.34 0.09 0.34
C VAL A 119 4.82 -0.20 0.55
N LEU A 120 5.17 -1.48 0.49
CA LEU A 120 6.54 -1.95 0.33
C LEU A 120 6.70 -2.47 -1.10
N SER A 121 7.71 -2.01 -1.81
CA SER A 121 7.91 -2.36 -3.22
C SER A 121 9.38 -2.45 -3.57
N THR A 122 9.77 -3.43 -4.38
CA THR A 122 11.10 -3.48 -5.00
C THR A 122 11.20 -2.63 -6.26
N LEU A 123 10.07 -2.07 -6.72
CA LEU A 123 9.98 -1.09 -7.79
C LEU A 123 9.86 0.33 -7.20
N PRO A 124 10.42 1.37 -7.85
CA PRO A 124 10.18 2.75 -7.46
C PRO A 124 8.67 3.05 -7.41
N PRO A 125 8.14 3.59 -6.30
CA PRO A 125 6.71 3.87 -6.19
C PRO A 125 6.27 5.03 -7.09
N ALA A 126 4.99 5.01 -7.45
CA ALA A 126 4.29 6.13 -8.08
C ALA A 126 3.32 6.78 -7.08
N ASP A 127 2.98 8.05 -7.31
CA ASP A 127 1.98 8.78 -6.51
C ASP A 127 0.59 8.13 -6.66
N LEU A 128 0.20 7.33 -5.67
CA LEU A 128 -1.05 6.58 -5.66
C LEU A 128 -2.28 7.50 -5.54
N PRO A 129 -2.32 8.52 -4.65
CA PRO A 129 -3.42 9.49 -4.63
C PRO A 129 -3.69 10.16 -5.98
N ASN A 130 -2.63 10.53 -6.70
CA ASN A 130 -2.77 11.13 -8.03
C ASN A 130 -3.19 10.11 -9.11
N ALA A 131 -2.70 8.86 -9.01
CA ALA A 131 -3.06 7.79 -9.94
C ALA A 131 -4.50 7.25 -9.76
N PHE A 132 -5.05 7.36 -8.55
CA PHE A 132 -6.39 6.89 -8.19
C PHE A 132 -7.19 7.99 -7.46
N PRO A 133 -7.51 9.10 -8.14
CA PRO A 133 -8.27 10.18 -7.52
C PRO A 133 -9.68 9.68 -7.15
N PRO A 134 -10.29 10.21 -6.07
CA PRO A 134 -11.64 9.85 -5.69
C PRO A 134 -12.63 10.10 -6.84
N PRO A 135 -13.71 9.30 -6.94
CA PRO A 135 -14.58 9.31 -8.11
C PRO A 135 -15.13 10.70 -8.45
N ALA A 136 -15.15 11.01 -9.74
CA ALA A 136 -15.52 12.32 -10.30
C ALA A 136 -17.02 12.65 -10.20
N ASN A 137 -17.85 11.75 -9.67
CA ASN A 137 -19.30 11.92 -9.48
C ASN A 137 -19.63 13.12 -8.58
N ARG A 138 -18.83 13.37 -7.53
CA ARG A 138 -18.86 14.60 -6.71
C ARG A 138 -18.63 15.87 -7.55
N LYS A 139 -17.63 15.84 -8.44
CA LYS A 139 -17.22 16.99 -9.26
C LYS A 139 -18.30 17.35 -10.29
N ARG A 140 -18.90 16.34 -10.93
CA ARG A 140 -20.00 16.50 -11.88
C ARG A 140 -21.28 17.01 -11.21
N TRP A 141 -21.62 16.50 -10.03
CA TRP A 141 -22.74 17.02 -9.24
C TRP A 141 -22.51 18.49 -8.85
N TRP A 142 -21.32 18.85 -8.38
CA TRP A 142 -20.97 20.22 -8.02
C TRP A 142 -20.99 21.17 -9.22
N GLN A 143 -20.42 20.78 -10.36
CA GLN A 143 -20.50 21.57 -11.60
C GLN A 143 -21.97 21.76 -12.03
N LYS A 144 -22.81 20.72 -11.94
CA LYS A 144 -24.24 20.84 -12.25
C LYS A 144 -25.00 21.81 -11.33
N MET A 145 -24.55 21.99 -10.08
CA MET A 145 -25.15 22.95 -9.14
C MET A 145 -24.79 24.41 -9.42
N PHE A 146 -23.62 24.70 -10.01
CA PHE A 146 -23.11 26.07 -10.20
C PHE A 146 -22.92 26.49 -11.66
N SER A 147 -23.06 25.57 -12.63
CA SER A 147 -23.06 25.89 -14.06
C SER A 147 -24.42 26.33 -14.60
N GLY A 148 -25.37 26.63 -13.70
CA GLY A 148 -26.65 27.24 -14.00
C GLY A 148 -26.76 28.67 -13.46
N ARG A 149 -25.88 29.58 -13.93
CA ARG A 149 -26.13 31.02 -14.06
C ARG A 149 -25.38 31.55 -15.27
#